data_AF-A0A2H9RB17-F1
#
_entry.id   AF-A0A2H9RB17-F1
#
_cell.length_a   1.000
_cell.length_b   1.000
_cell.length_c   1.000
_cell.angle_alpha   90.00
_cell.angle_beta   90.00
_cell.angle_gamma   90.00
#
_symmetry.space_group_name_H-M   'P 1'
#
loop_
_entity.id
_entity.type
_entity.pdbx_description
1 polymer ?
#
loop_
_entity_poly.entity_id
_entity_poly.type
_entity_poly.pdbx_seq_one_letter_code
_entity_poly.pdbx_strand_id
1 'polypeptide(L)' 'MIDQLWLIPLGFAAGILGSMIGLGGGIIVVPVLTFLGFPPTLAASNSLFAAFSNAVASTFSYSRQKRIEYSLGLKL' A
#
# COMPACT_ATOMS: atom_id res chain seq x y z
N MET A 1 -23.58 9.28 1.59
CA MET A 1 -22.37 9.70 0.82
C MET A 1 -21.37 10.47 1.69
N ILE A 2 -21.83 11.25 2.68
CA ILE A 2 -21.00 11.88 3.72
C ILE A 2 -20.52 10.83 4.75
N ASP A 3 -21.29 9.75 4.92
CA ASP A 3 -21.09 8.68 5.90
C ASP A 3 -19.84 7.81 5.63
N GLN A 4 -19.21 7.96 4.47
CA GLN A 4 -18.00 7.21 4.07
C GLN A 4 -16.71 8.01 4.23
N LEU A 5 -16.78 9.29 4.65
CA LEU A 5 -15.61 10.16 4.82
C LEU A 5 -14.58 9.62 5.83
N TRP A 6 -15.01 8.79 6.79
CA TRP A 6 -14.12 8.14 7.76
C TRP A 6 -13.13 7.14 7.13
N LEU A 7 -13.39 6.68 5.90
CA LEU A 7 -12.48 5.80 5.16
C LEU A 7 -11.21 6.54 4.72
N ILE A 8 -11.25 7.87 4.60
CA ILE A 8 -10.10 8.69 4.19
C ILE A 8 -8.99 8.66 5.25
N PRO A 9 -9.23 9.04 6.53
CA PRO A 9 -8.19 8.96 7.55
C PRO A 9 -7.77 7.52 7.84
N LEU A 10 -8.69 6.55 7.75
CA LEU A 10 -8.36 5.13 7.92
C LEU A 10 -7.42 4.64 6.80
N GLY A 11 -7.72 4.96 5.54
CA GLY A 11 -6.88 4.63 4.40
C GLY A 11 -5.53 5.33 4.44
N PHE A 12 -5.49 6.58 4.92
CA PHE A 12 -4.24 7.33 5.11
C PHE A 12 -3.35 6.68 6.18
N ALA A 13 -3.92 6.35 7.36
CA ALA A 13 -3.19 5.67 8.43
C ALA A 13 -2.72 4.27 8.02
N ALA A 14 -3.59 3.48 7.37
CA ALA A 14 -3.25 2.17 6.82
C ALA A 14 -2.18 2.26 5.73
N GLY A 15 -2.20 3.32 4.91
CA GLY A 15 -1.19 3.61 3.91
C GLY A 15 0.18 3.89 4.52
N ILE A 16 0.25 4.76 5.54
CA ILE A 16 1.50 5.06 6.27
C ILE A 16 2.05 3.79 6.92
N LEU A 17 1.23 3.05 7.67
CA LEU A 17 1.66 1.82 8.33
C LEU A 17 2.09 0.75 7.30
N GLY A 18 1.33 0.59 6.22
CA GLY A 18 1.67 -0.31 5.12
C GLY A 18 2.97 0.06 4.39
N SER A 19 3.25 1.37 4.28
CA SER A 19 4.50 1.89 3.69
C SER A 19 5.72 1.60 4.59
N MET A 20 5.56 1.72 5.91
CA MET A 20 6.63 1.47 6.88
C MET A 20 7.00 -0.01 6.95
N ILE A 21 6.01 -0.89 6.84
CA ILE A 21 6.20 -2.35 6.93
C ILE A 21 6.71 -2.91 5.58
N GLY A 22 6.56 -2.18 4.48
CA GLY A 22 7.04 -2.59 3.15
C GLY A 22 6.23 -3.71 2.49
N LEU A 23 5.19 -4.21 3.15
CA LEU A 23 4.29 -5.26 2.63
C LEU A 23 3.21 -4.72 1.68
N GLY A 24 3.04 -3.40 1.61
CA GLY A 24 1.90 -2.77 0.93
C GLY A 24 0.62 -3.04 1.74
N GLY A 25 -0.12 -2.00 2.10
CA GLY A 25 -1.27 -2.10 3.01
C GLY A 25 -2.38 -3.10 2.63
N GLY A 26 -2.28 -3.80 1.51
CA GLY A 26 -3.26 -4.77 1.00
C GLY A 26 -3.56 -5.96 1.92
N ILE A 27 -2.60 -6.44 2.72
CA ILE A 27 -2.86 -7.53 3.69
C ILE A 27 -3.94 -7.10 4.72
N ILE A 28 -4.00 -5.81 5.05
CA ILE A 28 -4.96 -5.24 5.99
C ILE A 28 -6.18 -4.65 5.26
N VAL A 29 -5.98 -4.01 4.10
CA VAL A 29 -7.03 -3.32 3.36
C VAL A 29 -8.00 -4.29 2.67
N VAL A 30 -7.55 -5.44 2.13
CA VAL A 30 -8.46 -6.42 1.52
C VAL A 30 -9.45 -6.96 2.55
N PRO A 31 -9.04 -7.52 3.70
CA PRO A 31 -9.98 -8.06 4.67
C PRO A 31 -10.92 -6.99 5.24
N VAL A 32 -10.41 -5.80 5.55
CA VAL A 32 -11.22 -4.69 6.11
C VAL A 32 -12.31 -4.25 5.13
N LEU A 33 -11.99 -4.08 3.84
CA LEU A 33 -12.98 -3.71 2.84
C LEU A 33 -14.00 -4.83 2.59
N THR A 34 -13.55 -6.09 2.59
CA THR A 34 -14.46 -7.24 2.48
C THR A 34 -15.39 -7.37 3.69
N PHE A 35 -14.90 -7.14 4.92
CA PHE A 35 -15.74 -7.11 6.12
C PHE A 35 -16.75 -5.95 6.12
N LEU A 36 -16.43 -4.83 5.48
CA LEU A 36 -17.34 -3.71 5.28
C LEU A 36 -18.36 -3.92 4.15
N GLY A 37 -18.38 -5.11 3.52
CA GLY A 37 -19.35 -5.48 2.50
C GLY A 37 -19.00 -5.04 1.08
N PHE A 38 -17.76 -4.59 0.83
CA PHE A 38 -17.32 -4.27 -0.52
C PHE A 38 -17.04 -5.55 -1.34
N PRO A 39 -17.29 -5.52 -2.67
CA PRO A 39 -16.96 -6.63 -3.54
C PRO A 39 -15.47 -7.01 -3.44
N PRO A 40 -15.13 -8.31 -3.31
CA PRO A 40 -13.75 -8.77 -3.19
C PRO A 40 -12.84 -8.31 -4.35
N THR A 41 -13.40 -8.22 -5.56
CA THR A 41 -12.72 -7.72 -6.75
C THR A 41 -12.31 -6.25 -6.65
N LEU A 42 -13.16 -5.41 -6.05
CA LEU A 42 -12.85 -4.00 -5.80
C LEU A 42 -11.80 -3.85 -4.69
N ALA A 43 -11.96 -4.63 -3.61
CA ALA A 43 -11.02 -4.64 -2.49
C ALA A 43 -9.62 -5.08 -2.91
N ALA A 44 -9.52 -6.10 -3.76
CA ALA A 44 -8.27 -6.58 -4.35
C ALA A 44 -7.61 -5.51 -5.23
N SER A 45 -8.38 -4.89 -6.13
CA SER A 45 -7.88 -3.83 -7.02
C SER A 45 -7.34 -2.62 -6.24
N ASN A 46 -8.07 -2.17 -5.22
CA ASN A 46 -7.65 -1.05 -4.37
C ASN A 46 -6.37 -1.37 -3.58
N SER A 47 -6.27 -2.60 -3.10
CA SER A 47 -5.11 -3.07 -2.35
C SER A 47 -3.86 -3.21 -3.21
N LEU A 48 -4.02 -3.64 -4.46
CA LEU A 48 -2.93 -3.70 -5.44
C LEU A 48 -2.44 -2.29 -5.80
N PHE A 49 -3.37 -1.33 -5.97
CA PHE A 49 -3.01 0.07 -6.21
C PHE A 49 -2.27 0.69 -5.03
N ALA A 50 -2.70 0.39 -3.80
CA ALA A 50 -2.02 0.81 -2.59
C ALA A 50 -0.62 0.16 -2.47
N ALA A 51 -0.47 -1.11 -2.82
CA ALA A 51 0.82 -1.79 -2.84
C ALA A 51 1.77 -1.18 -3.88
N PHE A 52 1.28 -0.90 -5.09
CA PHE A 52 2.05 -0.22 -6.14
C PHE A 52 2.53 1.16 -5.69
N SER A 53 1.63 1.98 -5.13
CA SER A 53 1.98 3.32 -4.63
C SER A 53 3.04 3.25 -3.51
N ASN A 54 2.92 2.27 -2.62
CA ASN A 54 3.92 2.02 -1.58
C ASN A 54 5.26 1.58 -2.15
N ALA A 55 5.28 0.71 -3.17
CA ALA A 55 6.51 0.26 -3.82
C ALA A 55 7.24 1.42 -4.51
N VAL A 56 6.49 2.33 -5.16
CA VAL A 56 7.07 3.53 -5.76
C VAL A 56 7.64 4.45 -4.68
N ALA A 57 6.88 4.71 -3.62
CA ALA A 57 7.31 5.58 -2.51
C ALA A 57 8.53 5.00 -1.76
N SER A 58 8.54 3.69 -1.49
CA SER A 58 9.66 3.01 -0.83
C SER A 58 10.90 3.00 -1.71
N THR A 59 10.76 2.67 -2.99
CA THR A 59 11.86 2.72 -3.96
C THR A 59 12.45 4.13 -4.04
N PHE A 60 11.62 5.16 -4.12
CA PHE A 60 12.07 6.54 -4.13
C PHE A 60 12.79 6.93 -2.82
N SER A 61 12.23 6.55 -1.67
CA SER A 61 12.82 6.82 -0.36
C SER A 61 14.17 6.12 -0.15
N TYR A 62 14.26 4.83 -0.50
CA TYR A 62 15.51 4.06 -0.43
C TYR A 62 16.55 4.54 -1.44
N SER A 63 16.12 4.98 -2.63
CA SER A 63 17.02 5.55 -3.64
C SER A 63 17.67 6.83 -3.13
N ARG A 64 16.90 7.71 -2.48
CA ARG A 64 17.43 8.91 -1.81
C ARG A 64 18.42 8.59 -0.70
N GLN A 65 18.28 7.45 -0.02
CA GLN A 65 19.17 7.00 1.03
C GLN A 65 20.47 6.33 0.51
N LYS A 66 20.65 6.22 -0.83
CA LYS A 66 21.79 5.54 -1.48
C LYS A 66 22.02 4.09 -1.00
N ARG A 67 20.99 3.44 -0.44
CA ARG A 67 21.05 2.05 0.02
C ARG A 67 20.61 1.04 -1.04
N ILE A 68 20.28 1.50 -2.25
CA ILE A 68 19.91 0.62 -3.36
C ILE A 68 21.18 0.20 -4.08
N GLU A 69 21.60 -1.04 -3.88
CA GLU A 69 22.69 -1.66 -4.64
C GLU A 69 22.17 -2.18 -5.98
N TYR A 70 22.06 -1.26 -6.95
CA TYR A 70 21.62 -1.58 -8.32
C TYR A 70 22.49 -2.65 -9.00
N SER A 71 23.77 -2.76 -8.63
CA SER A 71 24.69 -3.76 -9.20
C SER A 71 24.34 -5.20 -8.82
N LEU A 72 23.77 -5.42 -7.63
CA LEU A 72 23.28 -6.72 -7.18
C LEU A 72 21.97 -7.07 -7.87
N GLY A 73 21.06 -6.09 -8.03
CA GLY A 73 19.78 -6.28 -8.71
C GLY A 73 19.87 -6.55 -10.21
N LEU A 74 20.96 -6.13 -10.88
CA LEU A 74 21.18 -6.36 -12.32
C LEU A 74 21.99 -7.64 -12.60
N LYS A 75 22.60 -8.22 -11.57
CA LYS A 75 23.39 -9.47 -11.65
C LYS A 75 22.58 -10.72 -11.27
N LEU A 76 21.47 -10.55 -10.57
CA LEU A 76 20.51 -11.61 -10.25
C LEU A 76 19.54 -11.81 -11.42
#